data_AF-A0A6F9C268-F1
#
_entry.id   AF-A0A6F9C268-F1
#
_cell.length_a   1.000
_cell.length_b   1.000
_cell.length_c   1.000
_cell.angle_alpha   90.00
_cell.angle_beta   90.00
_cell.angle_gamma   90.00
#
_symmetry.space_group_name_H-M   'P 1'
#
loop_
_entity.id
_entity.type
_entity.pdbx_description
1 polymer ?
#
loop_
_entity_poly.entity_id
_entity_poly.type
_entity_poly.pdbx_seq_one_letter_code
_entity_poly.pdbx_strand_id
1 'polypeptide(L)'
;MLMYNQHPDQYEAPDKDFMIVALDLLSGLAEGLGGSVDQLVARSNIMTLLFQCMQDPMPEVRQSSFALLGDLTKACFPHVKPCIAEFMPILGLNLNPEFISVCNNATWAIGEIAMQMAITIGRLGCVCPQEVSPMLQQFIRPWCTSLRNIRDNGEKDSAFRGICMMIGVNPAGVVQDFIFFCDAVASWVSPKDDLRDMFYKILHGFKDQVGEENWQQFSEQFPPLLKERLSACYG
;
A
#
# COMPACT_ATOMS: atom_id res chain seq x y z
N MET A 1 -6.12 13.41 -31.24
CA MET A 1 -6.34 14.50 -30.27
C MET A 1 -5.65 15.81 -30.69
N LEU A 2 -4.34 15.83 -30.98
CA LEU A 2 -3.61 17.06 -31.33
C LEU A 2 -4.15 17.80 -32.58
N MET A 3 -4.48 17.08 -33.67
CA MET A 3 -4.99 17.72 -34.89
C MET A 3 -6.40 18.27 -34.75
N TYR A 4 -7.28 17.58 -34.00
CA TYR A 4 -8.60 18.09 -33.64
C TYR A 4 -8.50 19.34 -32.76
N ASN A 5 -7.65 19.32 -31.72
CA ASN A 5 -7.49 20.47 -30.83
C ASN A 5 -6.93 21.73 -31.52
N GLN A 6 -6.25 21.58 -32.66
CA GLN A 6 -5.73 22.70 -33.45
C GLN A 6 -6.69 23.14 -34.56
N HIS A 7 -7.48 22.22 -35.11
CA HIS A 7 -8.41 22.47 -36.22
C HIS A 7 -9.74 21.71 -36.03
N PRO A 8 -10.60 22.13 -35.08
CA PRO A 8 -11.82 21.40 -34.72
C PRO A 8 -12.87 21.38 -35.85
N ASP A 9 -12.81 22.34 -36.78
CA ASP A 9 -13.71 22.40 -37.94
C ASP A 9 -13.30 21.45 -39.08
N GLN A 10 -12.11 20.86 -39.02
CA GLN A 10 -11.53 20.03 -40.10
C GLN A 10 -11.45 18.54 -39.76
N TYR A 11 -11.56 18.18 -38.48
CA TYR A 11 -11.40 16.80 -38.02
C TYR A 11 -12.53 16.44 -37.06
N GLU A 12 -13.02 15.21 -37.11
CA GLU A 12 -13.95 14.70 -36.09
C GLU A 12 -13.21 14.47 -34.76
N ALA A 13 -13.92 14.71 -33.66
CA ALA A 13 -13.40 14.39 -32.34
C ALA A 13 -13.10 12.88 -32.27
N PRO A 14 -11.93 12.48 -31.74
CA PRO A 14 -11.59 11.06 -31.66
C PRO A 14 -12.56 10.34 -30.72
N ASP A 15 -13.04 9.17 -31.17
CA ASP A 15 -13.87 8.30 -30.36
C ASP A 15 -13.07 7.75 -29.18
N LYS A 16 -13.49 8.13 -27.97
CA LYS A 16 -12.81 7.77 -26.72
C LYS A 16 -13.19 6.37 -26.24
N ASP A 17 -14.20 5.72 -26.83
CA ASP A 17 -14.55 4.35 -26.48
C ASP A 17 -13.40 3.38 -26.82
N PHE A 18 -12.66 3.62 -27.91
CA PHE A 18 -11.45 2.86 -28.22
C PHE A 18 -10.37 2.99 -27.14
N MET A 19 -10.23 4.19 -26.57
CA MET A 19 -9.27 4.43 -25.50
C MET A 19 -9.70 3.72 -24.21
N ILE A 20 -10.99 3.75 -23.87
CA ILE A 20 -11.56 3.06 -22.70
C ILE A 20 -11.34 1.55 -22.83
N VAL A 21 -11.74 0.95 -23.96
CA VAL A 21 -11.57 -0.50 -24.21
C VAL A 21 -10.10 -0.91 -24.20
N ALA A 22 -9.20 -0.08 -24.75
CA ALA A 22 -7.77 -0.36 -24.70
C ALA A 22 -7.21 -0.30 -23.27
N LEU A 23 -7.62 0.68 -22.46
CA LEU A 23 -7.21 0.79 -21.06
C LEU A 23 -7.72 -0.40 -20.24
N ASP A 24 -8.99 -0.79 -20.41
CA ASP A 24 -9.58 -1.94 -19.73
C ASP A 24 -8.89 -3.25 -20.12
N LEU A 25 -8.56 -3.43 -21.40
CA LEU A 25 -7.79 -4.59 -21.87
C LEU A 25 -6.40 -4.63 -21.23
N LEU A 26 -5.71 -3.49 -21.17
CA LEU A 26 -4.40 -3.41 -20.52
C LEU A 26 -4.50 -3.70 -19.01
N SER A 27 -5.59 -3.26 -18.36
CA SER A 27 -5.87 -3.56 -16.95
C SER A 27 -5.99 -5.08 -16.75
N GLY A 28 -6.81 -5.74 -17.56
CA GLY A 28 -6.99 -7.18 -17.52
C GLY A 28 -5.70 -7.97 -17.86
N LEU A 29 -4.85 -7.44 -18.74
CA LEU A 29 -3.53 -8.03 -19.01
C LEU A 29 -2.59 -7.88 -17.81
N ALA A 30 -2.54 -6.72 -17.15
CA ALA A 30 -1.72 -6.50 -15.96
C ALA A 30 -2.19 -7.38 -14.80
N GLU A 31 -3.51 -7.51 -14.59
CA GLU A 31 -4.09 -8.40 -13.59
C GLU A 31 -3.79 -9.88 -13.89
N GLY A 32 -4.02 -10.33 -15.12
CA GLY A 32 -3.90 -11.73 -15.51
C GLY A 32 -2.45 -12.22 -15.63
N LEU A 33 -1.53 -11.38 -16.11
CA LEU A 33 -0.12 -11.73 -16.27
C LEU A 33 0.71 -11.47 -14.99
N GLY A 34 0.20 -10.61 -14.10
CA GLY A 34 0.92 -10.17 -12.91
C GLY A 34 2.31 -9.64 -13.25
N GLY A 35 3.33 -10.07 -12.49
CA GLY A 35 4.72 -9.65 -12.70
C GLY A 35 5.30 -9.94 -14.09
N SER A 36 4.67 -10.79 -14.91
CA SER A 36 5.13 -11.04 -16.29
C SER A 36 4.91 -9.84 -17.23
N VAL A 37 4.09 -8.86 -16.83
CA VAL A 37 3.85 -7.63 -17.60
C VAL A 37 5.03 -6.65 -17.53
N ASP A 38 5.95 -6.83 -16.58
CA ASP A 38 7.05 -5.90 -16.27
C ASP A 38 7.87 -5.50 -17.50
N GLN A 39 8.33 -6.46 -18.30
CA GLN A 39 9.12 -6.17 -19.50
C GLN A 39 8.34 -5.40 -20.58
N LEU A 40 7.03 -5.60 -20.67
CA LEU A 40 6.18 -4.87 -21.62
C LEU A 40 6.04 -3.42 -21.18
N VAL A 41 5.80 -3.20 -19.88
CA VAL A 41 5.71 -1.85 -19.29
C VAL A 41 7.03 -1.11 -19.45
N ALA A 42 8.16 -1.75 -19.14
CA ALA A 42 9.50 -1.18 -19.25
C ALA A 42 9.87 -0.69 -20.65
N ARG A 43 9.27 -1.26 -21.70
CA ARG A 43 9.52 -0.92 -23.12
C ARG A 43 8.45 -0.02 -23.74
N SER A 44 7.54 0.52 -22.92
CA SER A 44 6.41 1.32 -23.36
C SER A 44 6.44 2.73 -22.77
N ASN A 45 5.60 3.61 -23.30
CA ASN A 45 5.33 4.94 -22.75
C ASN A 45 4.04 4.97 -21.90
N ILE A 46 3.59 3.81 -21.38
CA ILE A 46 2.28 3.69 -20.73
C ILE A 46 2.11 4.63 -19.54
N MET A 47 3.16 4.88 -18.74
CA MET A 47 3.08 5.81 -17.61
C MET A 47 2.77 7.25 -18.06
N THR A 48 3.37 7.69 -19.18
CA THR A 48 3.11 9.01 -19.75
C THR A 48 1.69 9.11 -20.32
N LEU A 49 1.21 8.06 -21.00
CA LEU A 49 -0.15 8.01 -21.51
C LEU A 49 -1.18 7.98 -20.37
N LEU A 50 -0.90 7.19 -19.33
CA LEU A 50 -1.73 7.07 -18.14
C LEU A 50 -1.89 8.42 -17.44
N PHE A 51 -0.80 9.18 -17.30
CA PHE A 51 -0.85 10.54 -16.76
C PHE A 51 -1.83 11.44 -17.52
N GLN A 52 -1.88 11.34 -18.86
CA GLN A 52 -2.83 12.10 -19.67
C GLN A 52 -4.27 11.59 -19.48
N CYS A 53 -4.48 10.27 -19.50
CA CYS A 53 -5.81 9.67 -19.34
C CYS A 53 -6.44 9.97 -17.98
N MET A 54 -5.65 10.00 -16.90
CA MET A 54 -6.11 10.35 -15.55
C MET A 54 -6.65 11.78 -15.44
N GLN A 55 -6.28 12.66 -16.38
CA GLN A 55 -6.70 14.07 -16.44
C GLN A 55 -7.75 14.31 -17.52
N ASP A 56 -8.21 13.27 -18.22
CA ASP A 56 -9.17 13.41 -19.30
C ASP A 56 -10.52 13.95 -18.77
N PRO A 57 -11.19 14.87 -19.48
CA PRO A 57 -12.49 15.39 -19.06
C PRO A 57 -13.59 14.32 -18.97
N MET A 58 -13.49 13.23 -19.73
CA MET A 58 -14.47 12.13 -19.75
C MET A 58 -14.28 11.21 -18.52
N PRO A 59 -15.27 11.08 -17.63
CA PRO A 59 -15.16 10.26 -16.42
C PRO A 59 -14.75 8.81 -16.66
N GLU A 60 -15.27 8.18 -17.71
CA GLU A 60 -15.03 6.78 -18.05
C GLU A 60 -13.56 6.52 -18.41
N VAL A 61 -12.91 7.47 -19.07
CA VAL A 61 -11.46 7.40 -19.34
C VAL A 61 -10.68 7.43 -18.04
N ARG A 62 -11.04 8.33 -17.11
CA ARG A 62 -10.39 8.42 -15.79
C ARG A 62 -10.61 7.13 -15.01
N GLN A 63 -11.83 6.59 -15.00
CA GLN A 63 -12.17 5.33 -14.36
C GLN A 63 -11.26 4.18 -14.81
N SER A 64 -11.15 3.95 -16.13
CA SER A 64 -10.31 2.89 -16.70
C SER A 64 -8.83 3.13 -16.45
N SER A 65 -8.38 4.39 -16.48
CA SER A 65 -6.99 4.74 -16.16
C SER A 65 -6.64 4.44 -14.69
N PHE A 66 -7.56 4.69 -13.74
CA PHE A 66 -7.33 4.37 -12.33
C PHE A 66 -7.36 2.86 -12.06
N ALA A 67 -8.19 2.10 -12.77
CA ALA A 67 -8.15 0.64 -12.72
C ALA A 67 -6.77 0.11 -13.19
N LEU A 68 -6.32 0.56 -14.36
CA LEU A 68 -5.02 0.17 -14.90
C LEU A 68 -3.87 0.58 -13.95
N LEU A 69 -3.94 1.76 -13.33
CA LEU A 69 -2.94 2.19 -12.35
C LEU A 69 -2.85 1.24 -11.15
N GLY A 70 -3.99 0.82 -10.59
CA GLY A 70 -4.01 -0.13 -9.47
C GLY A 70 -3.46 -1.50 -9.87
N ASP A 71 -3.80 -2.00 -11.06
CA ASP A 71 -3.27 -3.28 -11.56
C ASP A 71 -1.75 -3.22 -11.83
N LEU A 72 -1.26 -2.14 -12.43
CA LEU A 72 0.18 -1.93 -12.63
C LEU A 72 0.94 -1.74 -11.31
N THR A 73 0.28 -1.17 -10.30
CA THR A 73 0.85 -1.03 -8.95
C THR A 73 1.05 -2.39 -8.29
N LYS A 74 0.10 -3.31 -8.44
CA LYS A 74 0.26 -4.71 -7.98
C LYS A 74 1.30 -5.47 -8.81
N ALA A 75 1.25 -5.33 -10.13
CA ALA A 75 2.03 -6.16 -11.05
C ALA A 75 3.51 -5.74 -11.15
N CYS A 76 3.79 -4.44 -11.23
CA CYS A 76 5.12 -3.90 -11.52
C CYS A 76 5.35 -2.51 -10.88
N PHE A 77 5.20 -2.45 -9.56
CA PHE A 77 5.38 -1.22 -8.77
C PHE A 77 6.66 -0.42 -9.04
N PRO A 78 7.84 -1.02 -9.34
CA PRO A 78 9.06 -0.26 -9.65
C PRO A 78 8.90 0.78 -10.77
N HIS A 79 7.98 0.54 -11.72
CA HIS A 79 7.68 1.48 -12.80
C HIS A 79 6.68 2.57 -12.40
N VAL A 80 5.78 2.27 -11.46
CA VAL A 80 4.78 3.23 -10.94
C VAL A 80 5.42 4.18 -9.93
N LYS A 81 6.32 3.67 -9.08
CA LYS A 81 6.94 4.40 -7.96
C LYS A 81 7.49 5.79 -8.34
N PRO A 82 8.22 5.98 -9.45
CA PRO A 82 8.73 7.30 -9.85
C PRO A 82 7.63 8.32 -10.14
N CYS A 83 6.43 7.88 -10.52
CA CYS A 83 5.32 8.73 -10.95
C CYS A 83 4.36 9.11 -9.80
N ILE A 84 4.51 8.51 -8.61
CA ILE A 84 3.57 8.68 -7.49
C ILE A 84 3.37 10.15 -7.10
N ALA A 85 4.44 10.95 -7.10
CA ALA A 85 4.37 12.37 -6.72
C ALA A 85 3.43 13.17 -7.64
N GLU A 86 3.34 12.79 -8.91
CA GLU A 86 2.45 13.41 -9.89
C GLU A 86 1.06 12.77 -9.90
N PHE A 87 0.96 11.47 -9.65
CA PHE A 87 -0.30 10.72 -9.72
C PHE A 87 -1.19 10.95 -8.48
N MET A 88 -0.60 11.04 -7.29
CA MET A 88 -1.37 11.16 -6.05
C MET A 88 -2.26 12.41 -5.95
N PRO A 89 -1.81 13.61 -6.37
CA PRO A 89 -2.68 14.78 -6.44
C PRO A 89 -3.89 14.57 -7.35
N ILE A 90 -3.71 13.93 -8.51
CA ILE A 90 -4.79 13.66 -9.47
C ILE A 90 -5.80 12.68 -8.89
N LEU A 91 -5.33 11.61 -8.24
CA LEU A 91 -6.17 10.65 -7.54
C LEU A 91 -6.98 11.33 -6.43
N GLY A 92 -6.34 12.19 -5.63
CA GLY A 92 -7.00 12.96 -4.58
C GLY A 92 -8.11 13.87 -5.10
N LEU A 93 -7.90 14.54 -6.23
CA LEU A 93 -8.93 15.36 -6.90
C LEU A 93 -10.12 14.55 -7.43
N ASN A 94 -9.94 13.25 -7.66
CA ASN A 94 -10.98 12.35 -8.15
C ASN A 94 -11.71 11.58 -7.04
N LEU A 95 -11.45 11.89 -5.76
CA LEU A 95 -12.24 11.41 -4.62
C LEU A 95 -13.56 12.19 -4.48
N ASN A 96 -14.32 12.29 -5.58
CA ASN A 96 -15.63 12.92 -5.64
C ASN A 96 -16.73 11.84 -5.75
N PRO A 97 -17.58 11.64 -4.72
CA PRO A 97 -18.62 10.62 -4.74
C PRO A 97 -19.72 10.85 -5.79
N GLU A 98 -19.80 12.02 -6.43
CA GLU A 98 -20.69 12.24 -7.59
C GLU A 98 -20.35 11.33 -8.78
N PHE A 99 -19.07 10.98 -8.95
CA PHE A 99 -18.59 10.05 -9.96
C PHE A 99 -18.19 8.73 -9.31
N ILE A 100 -19.20 7.96 -8.85
CA ILE A 100 -19.02 6.76 -8.01
C ILE A 100 -17.94 5.81 -8.53
N SER A 101 -18.00 5.41 -9.81
CA SER A 101 -17.05 4.46 -10.38
C SER A 101 -15.62 5.01 -10.48
N VAL A 102 -15.49 6.29 -10.81
CA VAL A 102 -14.19 7.00 -10.85
C VAL A 102 -13.60 7.08 -9.44
N CYS A 103 -14.40 7.52 -8.47
CA CYS A 103 -14.02 7.66 -7.07
C CYS A 103 -13.63 6.30 -6.46
N ASN A 104 -14.37 5.24 -6.78
CA ASN A 104 -14.05 3.88 -6.34
C ASN A 104 -12.69 3.42 -6.86
N ASN A 105 -12.43 3.54 -8.16
CA ASN A 105 -11.17 3.10 -8.74
C ASN A 105 -9.99 3.98 -8.29
N ALA A 106 -10.20 5.29 -8.12
CA ALA A 106 -9.21 6.18 -7.54
C ALA A 106 -8.87 5.76 -6.10
N THR A 107 -9.87 5.53 -5.26
CA THR A 107 -9.71 5.07 -3.87
C THR A 107 -8.95 3.75 -3.81
N TRP A 108 -9.32 2.80 -4.67
CA TRP A 108 -8.66 1.51 -4.76
C TRP A 108 -7.19 1.65 -5.18
N ALA A 109 -6.90 2.41 -6.24
CA ALA A 109 -5.52 2.65 -6.69
C ALA A 109 -4.65 3.33 -5.62
N ILE A 110 -5.20 4.29 -4.87
CA ILE A 110 -4.53 4.89 -3.70
C ILE A 110 -4.20 3.81 -2.65
N GLY A 111 -5.15 2.91 -2.37
CA GLY A 111 -4.96 1.80 -1.44
C GLY A 111 -3.81 0.87 -1.87
N GLU A 112 -3.77 0.48 -3.14
CA GLU A 112 -2.69 -0.36 -3.69
C GLU A 112 -1.33 0.35 -3.59
N ILE A 113 -1.27 1.65 -3.90
CA ILE A 113 -0.03 2.44 -3.78
C ILE A 113 0.42 2.52 -2.32
N ALA A 114 -0.50 2.82 -1.40
CA ALA A 114 -0.20 2.91 0.02
C ALA A 114 0.33 1.58 0.58
N MET A 115 -0.26 0.46 0.18
CA MET A 115 0.20 -0.88 0.52
C MET A 115 1.64 -1.13 0.04
N GLN A 116 1.93 -0.87 -1.24
CA GLN A 116 3.27 -1.10 -1.79
C GLN A 116 4.33 -0.18 -1.18
N MET A 117 3.96 1.06 -0.84
CA MET A 117 4.83 1.97 -0.10
C MET A 117 5.12 1.46 1.32
N ALA A 118 4.12 0.97 2.05
CA ALA A 118 4.30 0.40 3.38
C ALA A 118 5.20 -0.85 3.34
N ILE A 119 5.02 -1.75 2.37
CA ILE A 119 5.90 -2.90 2.14
C ILE A 119 7.33 -2.43 1.85
N THR A 120 7.50 -1.42 1.01
CA THR A 120 8.80 -0.85 0.66
C THR A 120 9.52 -0.28 1.88
N ILE A 121 8.83 0.48 2.74
CA ILE A 121 9.39 1.02 4.00
C ILE A 121 9.83 -0.12 4.91
N GLY A 122 9.00 -1.17 5.06
CA GLY A 122 9.37 -2.36 5.82
C GLY A 122 10.63 -3.01 5.28
N ARG A 123 10.71 -3.26 3.96
CA ARG A 123 11.89 -3.86 3.31
C ARG A 123 13.15 -3.00 3.43
N LEU A 124 13.04 -1.68 3.43
CA LEU A 124 14.17 -0.78 3.72
C LEU A 124 14.69 -1.00 5.15
N GLY A 125 13.80 -1.20 6.12
CA GLY A 125 14.17 -1.56 7.49
C GLY A 125 14.94 -2.88 7.61
N CYS A 126 14.79 -3.82 6.68
CA CYS A 126 15.61 -5.04 6.63
C CYS A 126 17.06 -4.76 6.22
N VAL A 127 17.28 -3.74 5.38
CA VAL A 127 18.58 -3.46 4.78
C VAL A 127 19.34 -2.40 5.57
N CYS A 128 18.65 -1.34 6.01
CA CYS A 128 19.24 -0.21 6.73
C CYS A 128 18.40 0.22 7.95
N PRO A 129 18.21 -0.66 8.96
CA PRO A 129 17.36 -0.34 10.12
C PRO A 129 17.83 0.89 10.90
N GLN A 130 19.15 1.14 10.95
CA GLN A 130 19.72 2.31 11.64
C GLN A 130 19.29 3.65 11.02
N GLU A 131 19.12 3.69 9.69
CA GLU A 131 18.75 4.91 8.96
C GLU A 131 17.25 5.18 9.02
N VAL A 132 16.43 4.12 9.02
CA VAL A 132 14.97 4.24 8.93
C VAL A 132 14.31 4.31 10.31
N SER A 133 14.85 3.61 11.31
CA SER A 133 14.27 3.53 12.66
C SER A 133 14.08 4.88 13.39
N PRO A 134 14.87 5.95 13.16
CA PRO A 134 14.56 7.27 13.72
C PRO A 134 13.20 7.84 13.28
N MET A 135 12.71 7.40 12.12
CA MET A 135 11.44 7.85 11.54
C MET A 135 10.26 6.97 11.94
N LEU A 136 10.48 5.91 12.74
CA LEU A 136 9.48 4.90 13.05
C LEU A 136 8.18 5.51 13.61
N GLN A 137 8.30 6.45 14.55
CA GLN A 137 7.14 7.12 15.16
C GLN A 137 6.28 7.88 14.14
N GLN A 138 6.87 8.35 13.02
CA GLN A 138 6.14 9.13 12.03
C GLN A 138 5.20 8.28 11.16
N PHE A 139 5.49 6.98 11.01
CA PHE A 139 4.75 6.12 10.10
C PHE A 139 4.19 4.83 10.71
N ILE A 140 4.61 4.43 11.91
CA ILE A 140 4.26 3.11 12.46
C ILE A 140 2.74 2.91 12.59
N ARG A 141 2.01 3.95 13.02
CA ARG A 141 0.54 3.89 13.13
C ARG A 141 -0.16 3.68 11.78
N PRO A 142 0.02 4.53 10.75
CA PRO A 142 -0.59 4.28 9.45
C PRO A 142 -0.07 2.97 8.82
N TRP A 143 1.21 2.62 9.00
CA TRP A 143 1.78 1.37 8.50
C TRP A 143 1.09 0.13 9.08
N CYS A 144 0.90 0.08 10.40
CA CYS A 144 0.19 -1.01 11.08
C CYS A 144 -1.27 -1.08 10.62
N THR A 145 -1.94 0.07 10.51
CA THR A 145 -3.33 0.17 10.07
C THR A 145 -3.53 -0.34 8.64
N SER A 146 -2.56 -0.09 7.75
CA SER A 146 -2.57 -0.60 6.38
C SER A 146 -2.31 -2.11 6.34
N LEU A 147 -1.22 -2.60 6.94
CA LEU A 147 -0.83 -3.99 6.74
C LEU A 147 -1.63 -5.01 7.57
N ARG A 148 -2.34 -4.59 8.63
CA ARG A 148 -3.23 -5.50 9.39
C ARG A 148 -4.35 -6.13 8.56
N ASN A 149 -4.73 -5.49 7.44
CA ASN A 149 -5.84 -5.95 6.60
C ASN A 149 -5.38 -6.82 5.42
N ILE A 150 -4.07 -7.04 5.29
CA ILE A 150 -3.49 -7.82 4.19
C ILE A 150 -3.35 -9.27 4.61
N ARG A 151 -3.67 -10.18 3.68
CA ARG A 151 -3.48 -11.62 3.88
C ARG A 151 -2.00 -11.96 4.05
N ASP A 152 -1.74 -12.99 4.84
CA ASP A 152 -0.37 -13.46 5.05
C ASP A 152 0.24 -13.94 3.72
N ASN A 153 1.27 -13.25 3.28
CA ASN A 153 2.01 -13.54 2.05
C ASN A 153 3.49 -13.17 2.24
N GLY A 154 4.32 -13.49 1.25
CA GLY A 154 5.76 -13.21 1.32
C GLY A 154 6.10 -11.72 1.42
N GLU A 155 5.25 -10.84 0.90
CA GLU A 155 5.49 -9.40 0.95
C GLU A 155 5.26 -8.84 2.35
N LYS A 156 4.12 -9.19 2.95
CA LYS A 156 3.80 -8.89 4.35
C LYS A 156 4.89 -9.44 5.27
N ASP A 157 5.35 -10.68 5.07
CA ASP A 157 6.43 -11.30 5.86
C ASP A 157 7.71 -10.46 5.78
N SER A 158 8.14 -10.11 4.56
CA SER A 158 9.34 -9.29 4.36
C SER A 158 9.24 -7.89 4.99
N ALA A 159 8.04 -7.29 4.97
CA ALA A 159 7.81 -5.97 5.53
C ALA A 159 7.82 -5.98 7.07
N PHE A 160 7.16 -6.97 7.69
CA PHE A 160 7.13 -7.11 9.15
C PHE A 160 8.50 -7.44 9.73
N ARG A 161 9.33 -8.24 9.05
CA ARG A 161 10.72 -8.48 9.47
C ARG A 161 11.50 -7.18 9.64
N GLY A 162 11.38 -6.28 8.67
CA GLY A 162 12.09 -5.01 8.73
C GLY A 162 11.56 -4.08 9.80
N ILE A 163 10.24 -4.05 10.04
CA ILE A 163 9.69 -3.35 11.21
C ILE A 163 10.25 -3.92 12.51
N CYS A 164 10.29 -5.25 12.66
CA CYS A 164 10.86 -5.87 13.86
C CYS A 164 12.34 -5.53 14.05
N MET A 165 13.13 -5.49 12.96
CA MET A 165 14.53 -5.05 13.02
C MET A 165 14.65 -3.57 13.42
N MET A 166 13.79 -2.70 12.89
CA MET A 166 13.77 -1.28 13.26
C MET A 166 13.37 -1.06 14.72
N ILE A 167 12.37 -1.80 15.22
CA ILE A 167 11.97 -1.76 16.64
C ILE A 167 13.11 -2.26 17.54
N GLY A 168 13.84 -3.30 17.11
CA GLY A 168 15.01 -3.78 17.85
C GLY A 168 16.13 -2.73 17.95
N VAL A 169 16.23 -1.81 16.99
CA VAL A 169 17.19 -0.69 17.00
C VAL A 169 16.66 0.51 17.80
N ASN A 170 15.40 0.90 17.58
CA ASN A 170 14.77 2.06 18.22
C ASN A 170 13.40 1.69 18.80
N PRO A 171 13.35 1.01 19.96
CA PRO A 171 12.08 0.62 20.59
C PRO A 171 11.26 1.82 21.04
N ALA A 172 11.92 2.94 21.39
CA ALA A 172 11.26 4.18 21.78
C ALA A 172 10.34 4.72 20.67
N GLY A 173 10.65 4.43 19.40
CA GLY A 173 9.87 4.87 18.25
C GLY A 173 8.47 4.24 18.11
N VAL A 174 8.17 3.16 18.84
CA VAL A 174 6.86 2.49 18.79
C VAL A 174 6.05 2.60 20.08
N VAL A 175 6.64 3.08 21.19
CA VAL A 175 6.02 3.06 22.53
C VAL A 175 4.63 3.71 22.55
N GLN A 176 4.46 4.88 21.93
CA GLN A 176 3.19 5.62 21.94
C GLN A 176 2.09 4.92 21.13
N ASP A 177 2.47 4.16 20.10
CA ASP A 177 1.57 3.52 19.15
C ASP A 177 1.65 1.98 19.24
N PHE A 178 2.14 1.44 20.37
CA PHE A 178 2.45 0.02 20.50
C PHE A 178 1.21 -0.87 20.33
N ILE A 179 0.02 -0.37 20.70
CA ILE A 179 -1.26 -1.06 20.47
C ILE A 179 -1.50 -1.36 18.97
N PHE A 180 -1.10 -0.46 18.07
CA PHE A 180 -1.23 -0.67 16.63
C PHE A 180 -0.27 -1.77 16.15
N PHE A 181 0.93 -1.85 16.72
CA PHE A 181 1.84 -2.94 16.44
C PHE A 181 1.29 -4.29 16.92
N CYS A 182 0.79 -4.35 18.16
CA CYS A 182 0.14 -5.53 18.72
C CYS A 182 -1.02 -6.03 17.85
N ASP A 183 -1.89 -5.12 17.43
CA ASP A 183 -3.02 -5.41 16.55
C ASP A 183 -2.59 -5.88 15.15
N ALA A 184 -1.55 -5.26 14.58
CA ALA A 184 -0.96 -5.72 13.32
C ALA A 184 -0.33 -7.12 13.43
N VAL A 185 0.33 -7.43 14.55
CA VAL A 185 0.87 -8.78 14.85
C VAL A 185 -0.27 -9.80 14.99
N ALA A 186 -1.35 -9.46 15.70
CA ALA A 186 -2.51 -10.33 15.88
C ALA A 186 -3.34 -10.55 14.59
N SER A 187 -3.05 -9.80 13.52
CA SER A 187 -3.64 -10.03 12.20
C SER A 187 -3.07 -11.27 11.48
N TRP A 188 -1.90 -11.75 11.91
CA TRP A 188 -1.27 -12.93 11.34
C TRP A 188 -2.00 -14.21 11.77
N VAL A 189 -2.26 -15.07 10.80
CA VAL A 189 -2.89 -16.39 11.01
C VAL A 189 -1.83 -17.47 11.14
N SER A 190 -0.82 -17.45 10.28
CA SER A 190 0.26 -18.45 10.27
C SER A 190 1.60 -17.81 9.91
N PRO A 191 2.20 -17.00 10.83
CA PRO A 191 3.53 -16.46 10.62
C PRO A 191 4.56 -17.59 10.66
N LYS A 192 5.64 -17.45 9.87
CA LYS A 192 6.79 -18.37 9.93
C LYS A 192 7.41 -18.33 11.33
N ASP A 193 7.99 -19.45 11.76
CA ASP A 193 8.51 -19.60 13.13
C ASP A 193 9.51 -18.49 13.51
N ASP A 194 10.41 -18.14 12.60
CA ASP A 194 11.40 -17.10 12.81
C ASP A 194 10.79 -15.70 12.94
N LEU A 195 9.74 -15.38 12.17
CA LEU A 195 8.99 -14.13 12.31
C LEU A 195 8.17 -14.12 13.60
N ARG A 196 7.56 -15.25 13.97
CA ARG A 196 6.83 -15.42 15.23
C ARG A 196 7.75 -15.19 16.44
N ASP A 197 8.98 -15.68 16.38
CA ASP A 197 9.98 -15.46 17.42
C ASP A 197 10.38 -13.98 17.53
N MET A 198 10.44 -13.24 16.41
CA MET A 198 10.67 -11.80 16.44
C MET A 198 9.51 -11.06 17.12
N PHE A 199 8.26 -11.42 16.80
CA PHE A 199 7.08 -10.86 17.46
C PHE A 199 7.09 -11.13 18.96
N TYR A 200 7.34 -12.38 19.35
CA TYR A 200 7.44 -12.79 20.75
C TYR A 200 8.49 -11.95 21.51
N LYS A 201 9.70 -11.81 20.96
CA LYS A 201 10.78 -11.02 21.58
C LYS A 201 10.41 -9.55 21.80
N ILE A 202 9.71 -8.94 20.84
CA ILE A 202 9.29 -7.55 20.95
C ILE A 202 8.17 -7.38 21.98
N LEU A 203 7.15 -8.26 21.95
CA LEU A 203 6.03 -8.21 22.89
C LEU A 203 6.50 -8.41 24.34
N HIS A 204 7.31 -9.45 24.60
CA HIS A 204 7.86 -9.70 25.93
C HIS A 204 8.90 -8.65 26.33
N GLY A 205 9.73 -8.18 25.41
CA GLY A 205 10.68 -7.10 25.70
C GLY A 205 10.00 -5.80 26.11
N PHE A 206 8.87 -5.44 25.48
CA PHE A 206 8.07 -4.29 25.89
C PHE A 206 7.41 -4.51 27.25
N LYS A 207 6.84 -5.70 27.47
CA LYS A 207 6.25 -6.09 28.76
C LYS A 207 7.25 -5.98 29.91
N ASP A 208 8.47 -6.50 29.72
CA ASP A 208 9.55 -6.44 30.70
C ASP A 208 9.98 -4.99 30.99
N GLN A 209 9.98 -4.13 29.96
CA GLN A 209 10.36 -2.73 30.10
C GLN A 209 9.34 -1.90 30.88
N VAL A 210 8.04 -2.13 30.67
CA VAL A 210 6.99 -1.39 31.40
C VAL A 210 6.66 -2.01 32.77
N GLY A 211 6.97 -3.30 32.95
CA GLY A 211 6.64 -4.08 34.14
C GLY A 211 5.21 -4.64 34.12
N GLU A 212 5.00 -5.74 34.85
CA GLU A 212 3.73 -6.51 34.84
C GLU A 212 2.49 -5.66 35.17
N GLU A 213 2.56 -4.77 36.17
CA GLU A 213 1.40 -3.97 36.59
C GLU A 213 0.98 -2.96 35.52
N ASN A 214 1.95 -2.25 34.93
CA ASN A 214 1.69 -1.30 33.84
C ASN A 214 1.26 -2.03 32.56
N TRP A 215 1.85 -3.20 32.27
CA TRP A 215 1.43 -4.04 31.16
C TRP A 215 -0.02 -4.49 31.33
N GLN A 216 -0.42 -4.88 32.53
CA GLN A 216 -1.79 -5.27 32.82
C GLN A 216 -2.75 -4.12 32.53
N GLN A 217 -2.49 -2.93 33.07
CA GLN A 217 -3.29 -1.71 32.82
C GLN A 217 -3.32 -1.32 31.32
N PHE A 218 -2.21 -1.49 30.62
CA PHE A 218 -2.14 -1.24 29.18
C PHE A 218 -2.95 -2.25 28.38
N SER A 219 -2.85 -3.54 28.71
CA SER A 219 -3.57 -4.64 28.05
C SER A 219 -5.09 -4.59 28.28
N GLU A 220 -5.55 -3.89 29.30
CA GLU A 220 -6.98 -3.64 29.54
C GLU A 220 -7.59 -2.67 28.51
N GLN A 221 -6.76 -1.88 27.83
CA GLN A 221 -7.21 -1.00 26.75
C GLN A 221 -7.39 -1.76 25.43
N PHE A 222 -6.94 -3.01 25.36
CA PHE A 222 -7.05 -3.81 24.14
C PHE A 222 -8.49 -4.29 23.93
N PRO A 223 -8.99 -4.31 22.68
CA PRO A 223 -10.22 -5.01 22.36
C PRO A 223 -10.16 -6.48 22.82
N PRO A 224 -11.27 -7.07 23.32
CA PRO A 224 -11.25 -8.44 23.88
C PRO A 224 -10.66 -9.48 22.94
N LEU A 225 -11.01 -9.43 21.66
CA LEU A 225 -10.50 -10.35 20.63
C LEU A 225 -8.99 -10.20 20.40
N LEU A 226 -8.46 -8.98 20.50
CA LEU A 226 -7.03 -8.73 20.38
C LEU A 226 -6.27 -9.37 21.55
N LYS A 227 -6.78 -9.16 22.77
CA LYS A 227 -6.18 -9.72 23.99
C LYS A 227 -6.16 -11.25 23.95
N GLU A 228 -7.26 -11.87 23.54
CA GLU A 228 -7.36 -13.32 23.39
C GLU A 228 -6.36 -13.87 22.37
N ARG A 229 -6.27 -13.25 21.19
CA ARG A 229 -5.33 -13.68 20.14
C ARG A 229 -3.87 -13.53 20.56
N LEU A 230 -3.50 -12.40 21.15
CA LEU A 230 -2.14 -12.19 21.61
C LEU A 230 -1.75 -13.20 22.67
N SER A 231 -2.63 -13.44 23.65
CA SER A 231 -2.39 -14.44 24.68
C SER A 231 -2.28 -15.86 24.12
N ALA A 232 -3.15 -16.23 23.18
CA ALA A 232 -3.14 -17.56 22.57
C ALA A 232 -1.88 -17.81 21.72
N CYS A 233 -1.36 -16.78 21.05
CA CYS A 233 -0.22 -16.93 20.13
C CYS A 233 1.14 -16.64 20.78
N TYR A 234 1.20 -15.78 21.79
CA TYR A 234 2.45 -15.23 22.32
C TYR A 234 2.58 -15.26 23.85
N GLY A 235 1.55 -15.72 24.58
CA GLY A 235 1.55 -15.79 26.04
C GLY A 235 1.41 -14.42 26.70
#